data_AF-A0A368YV62-F1
#
_entry.id   AF-A0A368YV62-F1
#
_cell.length_a   1.000
_cell.length_b   1.000
_cell.length_c   1.000
_cell.angle_alpha   90.00
_cell.angle_beta   90.00
_cell.angle_gamma   90.00
#
_symmetry.space_group_name_H-M   'P 1'
#
loop_
_entity.id
_entity.type
_entity.pdbx_description
1 polymer ?
#
loop_
_entity_poly.entity_id
_entity_poly.type
_entity_poly.pdbx_seq_one_letter_code
_entity_poly.pdbx_strand_id
1 'polypeptide(L)'
;MSTDHAAPKSAPATVSGGATKLEYAVAPLQVVAGSEQTLTLTATNPASGSRITFVPGPQGDEIVLNIPAPPAKTGAAALTDKVTYTAKSQSDGFIAGVQPGEVNSIAILPLGQTILAPGQTIEITLSPVQISAVPGPVSLGITEYIGSDEASTTLDLTKNQMGLQITAWLSKQIAGKDEVVTLYWESAGGTVVDIAGLDGGDGTRSFPVQGATPPYPGQLSFAPGGAGSMVLTLTVRTGDGQKTASTSVTLTARAPYLPRFAATPASGATLRVDDKVTLDWSVLYARAVVLTTPSGAGPQLVPAQPLRQMQRVPGDDAQHGAAAISDIPGRVEYILTATGYPPQSQARISFSLAPVTFLYFKYLQRDATGKLLLLSFGIDPMSWGGQRLILGDINSFTLYQPGGASETYYIGASDMTHPQILYFNTTAAPAGGTVTVAWQTANLTKLVLDPGGTEIPAAEIANGSRQVQVPADNQVKLTGTAANGQTVPSTLFVQAATS
;
A
#
# COMPACT_ATOMS: atom_id res chain seq x y z
N MET A 1 29.13 11.26 27.55
CA MET A 1 29.11 11.96 28.85
C MET A 1 27.71 12.53 29.03
N SER A 2 26.81 11.71 29.56
CA SER A 2 25.42 12.08 29.82
C SER A 2 25.25 12.03 31.33
N THR A 3 25.03 13.20 31.91
CA THR A 3 24.76 13.37 33.33
C THR A 3 23.31 12.99 33.58
N ASP A 4 23.09 11.83 34.19
CA ASP A 4 21.81 11.45 34.78
C ASP A 4 21.35 12.54 35.76
N HIS A 5 20.33 13.30 35.38
CA HIS A 5 19.52 14.06 36.31
C HIS A 5 18.35 13.19 36.74
N ALA A 6 18.57 12.41 37.80
CA ALA A 6 17.50 11.78 38.55
C ALA A 6 16.57 12.87 39.07
N ALA A 7 15.29 12.81 38.69
CA ALA A 7 14.25 13.67 39.22
C ALA A 7 14.18 13.49 40.75
N PRO A 8 14.09 14.58 41.54
CA PRO A 8 13.97 14.48 42.98
C PRO A 8 12.65 13.79 43.34
N LYS A 9 12.75 12.64 44.01
CA LYS A 9 11.62 11.97 44.66
C LYS A 9 11.15 12.93 45.76
N SER A 10 10.08 13.69 45.51
CA SER A 10 9.51 14.58 46.50
C SER A 10 9.07 13.76 47.71
N ALA A 11 9.72 14.00 48.85
CA ALA A 11 9.34 13.39 50.11
C ALA A 11 7.90 13.83 50.46
N PRO A 12 7.01 12.93 50.90
CA PRO A 12 5.72 13.33 51.44
C PRO A 12 5.95 14.27 52.64
N ALA A 13 5.23 15.38 52.67
CA ALA A 13 5.29 16.32 53.79
C ALA A 13 4.52 15.71 54.97
N THR A 14 5.23 15.42 56.05
CA THR A 14 4.67 15.00 57.33
C THR A 14 4.10 16.23 58.06
N VAL A 15 2.81 16.24 58.36
CA VAL A 15 2.23 17.25 59.25
C VAL A 15 2.22 16.68 60.67
N SER A 16 3.22 17.03 61.50
CA SER A 16 3.22 16.69 62.93
C SER A 16 2.40 17.74 63.70
N GLY A 17 1.07 17.60 63.66
CA GLY A 17 0.13 18.50 64.32
C GLY A 17 -0.60 17.85 65.49
N GLY A 18 0.10 17.54 66.59
CA GLY A 18 -0.37 17.53 67.99
C GLY A 18 -1.68 16.87 68.45
N ALA A 19 -2.51 16.23 67.61
CA ALA A 19 -3.77 15.61 68.05
C ALA A 19 -3.86 14.10 67.77
N THR A 20 -3.32 13.62 66.65
CA THR A 20 -3.42 12.21 66.25
C THR A 20 -2.22 11.35 66.70
N LYS A 21 -2.46 10.06 66.96
CA LYS A 21 -1.46 9.03 67.25
C LYS A 21 -0.67 8.62 66.02
N LEU A 22 -1.26 8.77 64.84
CA LEU A 22 -0.63 8.48 63.56
C LEU A 22 -0.27 9.77 62.81
N GLU A 23 0.79 9.69 62.02
CA GLU A 23 1.17 10.69 61.02
C GLU A 23 0.59 10.31 59.66
N TYR A 24 -0.13 11.24 59.04
CA TYR A 24 -0.83 10.98 57.78
C TYR A 24 -0.18 11.71 56.61
N ALA A 25 -0.19 11.09 55.44
CA ALA A 25 0.24 11.67 54.18
C ALA A 25 -0.66 11.19 53.04
N VAL A 26 -0.85 12.02 52.02
CA VAL A 26 -1.54 11.65 50.78
C VAL A 26 -0.62 11.89 49.58
N ALA A 27 -0.65 10.97 48.63
CA ALA A 27 0.08 11.09 47.38
C ALA A 27 -0.84 10.81 46.18
N PRO A 28 -0.73 11.60 45.08
CA PRO A 28 0.03 12.84 44.97
C PRO A 28 -0.64 14.02 45.72
N LEU A 29 0.16 14.98 46.20
CA LEU A 29 -0.33 16.23 46.82
C LEU A 29 -0.91 17.21 45.79
N GLN A 30 -0.61 17.00 44.51
CA GLN A 30 -1.10 17.79 43.40
C GLN A 30 -1.76 16.88 42.38
N VAL A 31 -3.01 17.17 42.07
CA VAL A 31 -3.82 16.44 41.09
C VAL A 31 -4.27 17.40 40.00
N VAL A 32 -4.71 16.88 38.87
CA VAL A 32 -5.20 17.65 37.73
C VAL A 32 -6.71 17.73 37.81
N ALA A 33 -7.25 18.95 37.84
CA ALA A 33 -8.69 19.16 37.84
C ALA A 33 -9.35 18.52 36.61
N GLY A 34 -10.45 17.80 36.79
CA GLY A 34 -11.20 17.15 35.71
C GLY A 34 -10.57 15.88 35.14
N SER A 35 -9.65 15.24 35.87
CA SER A 35 -8.99 13.99 35.46
C SER A 35 -9.35 12.81 36.37
N GLU A 36 -9.06 11.58 35.94
CA GLU A 36 -9.09 10.40 36.82
C GLU A 36 -7.71 10.13 37.41
N GLN A 37 -7.61 10.04 38.74
CA GLN A 37 -6.34 9.79 39.44
C GLN A 37 -6.46 8.71 40.50
N THR A 38 -5.34 8.06 40.80
CA THR A 38 -5.23 7.20 41.97
C THR A 38 -4.60 8.00 43.11
N LEU A 39 -5.22 7.95 44.29
CA LEU A 39 -4.68 8.56 45.51
C LEU A 39 -4.26 7.47 46.48
N THR A 40 -3.13 7.67 47.14
CA THR A 40 -2.66 6.80 48.21
C THR A 40 -2.62 7.58 49.52
N LEU A 41 -3.40 7.14 50.49
CA LEU A 41 -3.29 7.56 51.89
C LEU A 41 -2.27 6.66 52.58
N THR A 42 -1.33 7.26 53.31
CA THR A 42 -0.39 6.57 54.19
C THR A 42 -0.60 7.06 55.62
N ALA A 43 -0.88 6.16 56.54
CA ALA A 43 -0.91 6.44 57.97
C ALA A 43 0.27 5.75 58.65
N THR A 44 1.10 6.48 59.39
CA THR A 44 2.38 6.01 59.90
C THR A 44 2.39 6.09 61.42
N ASN A 45 2.79 5.01 62.10
CA ASN A 45 3.14 5.12 63.52
C ASN A 45 4.45 5.89 63.64
N PRO A 46 4.52 7.04 64.34
CA PRO A 46 5.75 7.81 64.48
C PRO A 46 6.93 6.94 64.93
N ALA A 47 8.10 7.12 64.32
CA ALA A 47 9.29 6.33 64.64
C ALA A 47 9.76 6.52 66.10
N SER A 48 9.44 7.68 66.69
CA SER A 48 9.69 8.02 68.10
C SER A 48 8.55 7.59 69.04
N GLY A 49 7.46 7.05 68.50
CA GLY A 49 6.27 6.65 69.25
C GLY A 49 6.37 5.28 69.93
N SER A 50 5.35 4.94 70.71
CA SER A 50 5.15 3.59 71.23
C SER A 50 4.42 2.72 70.21
N ARG A 51 4.44 1.41 70.43
CA ARG A 51 3.66 0.47 69.64
C ARG A 51 2.16 0.75 69.81
N ILE A 52 1.43 0.85 68.70
CA ILE A 52 -0.02 1.03 68.70
C ILE A 52 -0.67 -0.34 68.51
N THR A 53 -1.68 -0.65 69.33
CA THR A 53 -2.47 -1.88 69.21
C THR A 53 -3.87 -1.50 68.78
N PHE A 54 -4.28 -1.96 67.60
CA PHE A 54 -5.63 -1.80 67.06
C PHE A 54 -6.51 -2.97 67.54
N VAL A 55 -7.64 -2.65 68.15
CA VAL A 55 -8.64 -3.61 68.65
C VAL A 55 -9.81 -3.69 67.68
N PRO A 56 -10.19 -4.87 67.16
CA PRO A 56 -11.34 -5.00 66.26
C PRO A 56 -12.67 -5.04 67.03
N GLY A 57 -13.78 -4.79 66.33
CA GLY A 57 -15.13 -5.04 66.83
C GLY A 57 -16.10 -3.85 66.69
N PRO A 58 -17.33 -3.97 67.20
CA PRO A 58 -18.38 -2.94 67.06
C PRO A 58 -18.07 -1.60 67.74
N GLN A 59 -17.12 -1.60 68.68
CA GLN A 59 -16.55 -0.42 69.35
C GLN A 59 -15.01 -0.49 69.27
N GLY A 60 -14.51 -1.11 68.20
CA GLY A 60 -13.08 -1.25 67.94
C GLY A 60 -12.47 0.04 67.42
N ASP A 61 -11.16 -0.01 67.21
CA ASP A 61 -10.40 1.09 66.67
C ASP A 61 -10.67 1.26 65.17
N GLU A 62 -10.77 2.49 64.71
CA GLU A 62 -11.09 2.86 63.33
C GLU A 62 -10.36 4.13 62.90
N ILE A 63 -10.03 4.23 61.62
CA ILE A 63 -9.65 5.49 60.98
C ILE A 63 -10.68 5.80 59.90
N VAL A 64 -11.28 6.99 59.96
CA VAL A 64 -12.25 7.47 58.97
C VAL A 64 -11.59 8.55 58.10
N LEU A 65 -11.52 8.30 56.80
CA LEU A 65 -11.10 9.27 55.80
C LEU A 65 -12.33 9.90 55.13
N ASN A 66 -12.54 11.19 55.38
CA ASN A 66 -13.62 11.98 54.82
C ASN A 66 -13.18 12.62 53.49
N ILE A 67 -13.82 12.21 52.40
CA ILE A 67 -13.58 12.72 51.05
C ILE A 67 -14.54 13.89 50.75
N PRO A 68 -14.02 15.10 50.47
CA PRO A 68 -14.84 16.24 50.11
C PRO A 68 -15.59 16.00 48.79
N ALA A 69 -16.90 15.80 48.85
CA ALA A 69 -17.75 15.57 47.69
C ALA A 69 -19.18 16.09 47.94
N PRO A 70 -20.01 16.23 46.88
CA PRO A 70 -21.40 16.61 47.03
C PRO A 70 -22.20 15.63 47.91
N PRO A 71 -23.26 16.09 48.61
CA PRO A 71 -23.72 17.49 48.68
C PRO A 71 -22.92 18.36 49.66
N ALA A 72 -22.06 17.76 50.50
CA ALA A 72 -21.39 18.47 51.61
C ALA A 72 -20.37 19.52 51.14
N LYS A 73 -19.69 19.25 50.02
CA LYS A 73 -18.72 20.15 49.39
C LYS A 73 -18.95 20.19 47.88
N THR A 74 -18.80 21.36 47.28
CA THR A 74 -18.95 21.57 45.83
C THR A 74 -17.85 22.50 45.30
N GLY A 75 -17.66 22.51 43.98
CA GLY A 75 -16.71 23.41 43.31
C GLY A 75 -15.27 23.22 43.77
N ALA A 76 -14.57 24.33 44.05
CA ALA A 76 -13.16 24.29 44.45
C ALA A 76 -12.91 23.45 45.70
N ALA A 77 -13.86 23.39 46.63
CA ALA A 77 -13.74 22.65 47.89
C ALA A 77 -14.08 21.16 47.77
N ALA A 78 -14.60 20.68 46.63
CA ALA A 78 -14.86 19.25 46.39
C ALA A 78 -13.65 18.59 45.72
N LEU A 79 -13.22 17.44 46.22
CA LEU A 79 -12.23 16.61 45.53
C LEU A 79 -12.83 16.00 44.28
N THR A 80 -14.05 15.49 44.38
CA THR A 80 -14.78 14.82 43.29
C THR A 80 -16.22 15.34 43.19
N ASP A 81 -16.76 15.39 41.97
CA ASP A 81 -18.17 15.74 41.73
C ASP A 81 -19.10 14.52 41.87
N LYS A 82 -18.54 13.30 41.94
CA LYS A 82 -19.28 12.05 42.12
C LYS A 82 -18.41 10.97 42.77
N VAL A 83 -18.89 10.38 43.85
CA VAL A 83 -18.23 9.21 44.47
C VAL A 83 -18.34 8.00 43.55
N THR A 84 -17.22 7.61 42.95
CA THR A 84 -17.10 6.46 42.03
C THR A 84 -15.85 5.61 42.27
N TYR A 85 -15.00 6.00 43.22
CA TYR A 85 -13.75 5.32 43.53
C TYR A 85 -13.96 4.11 44.45
N THR A 86 -13.02 3.18 44.40
CA THR A 86 -12.91 2.09 45.38
C THR A 86 -11.75 2.35 46.33
N ALA A 87 -11.94 2.07 47.61
CA ALA A 87 -10.87 2.09 48.61
C ALA A 87 -10.38 0.67 48.88
N LYS A 88 -9.07 0.48 48.98
CA LYS A 88 -8.46 -0.82 49.30
C LYS A 88 -7.24 -0.63 50.20
N SER A 89 -7.18 -1.40 51.28
CA SER A 89 -5.95 -1.54 52.07
C SER A 89 -4.91 -2.36 51.32
N GLN A 90 -3.69 -1.87 51.29
CA GLN A 90 -2.49 -2.61 50.85
C GLN A 90 -1.70 -3.17 52.05
N SER A 91 -2.04 -2.76 53.27
CA SER A 91 -1.41 -3.25 54.49
C SER A 91 -2.19 -4.43 55.07
N ASP A 92 -1.45 -5.49 55.42
CA ASP A 92 -1.99 -6.68 56.07
C ASP A 92 -2.65 -6.33 57.43
N GLY A 93 -3.73 -7.03 57.75
CA GLY A 93 -4.46 -6.85 59.01
C GLY A 93 -5.45 -5.68 59.01
N PHE A 94 -5.58 -4.94 57.90
CA PHE A 94 -6.56 -3.87 57.74
C PHE A 94 -7.42 -4.07 56.49
N ILE A 95 -8.67 -3.63 56.58
CA ILE A 95 -9.57 -3.44 55.42
C ILE A 95 -9.91 -1.96 55.29
N ALA A 96 -10.19 -1.54 54.07
CA ALA A 96 -10.71 -0.20 53.79
C ALA A 96 -11.93 -0.30 52.88
N GLY A 97 -12.95 0.51 53.13
CA GLY A 97 -14.18 0.53 52.35
C GLY A 97 -15.07 1.71 52.72
N VAL A 98 -16.13 1.92 51.94
CA VAL A 98 -17.12 2.98 52.21
C VAL A 98 -17.79 2.72 53.55
N GLN A 99 -17.86 3.74 54.39
CA GLN A 99 -18.52 3.68 55.68
C GLN A 99 -20.04 3.51 55.47
N PRO A 100 -20.69 2.53 56.14
CA PRO A 100 -22.12 2.31 55.99
C PRO A 100 -22.93 3.58 56.32
N GLY A 101 -23.74 4.05 55.36
CA GLY A 101 -24.57 5.25 55.51
C GLY A 101 -23.87 6.56 55.14
N GLU A 102 -22.55 6.57 54.95
CA GLU A 102 -21.77 7.76 54.59
C GLU A 102 -20.94 7.51 53.32
N VAL A 103 -21.52 7.80 52.16
CA VAL A 103 -20.89 7.54 50.85
C VAL A 103 -19.59 8.33 50.61
N ASN A 104 -19.32 9.37 51.40
CA ASN A 104 -18.13 10.21 51.29
C ASN A 104 -17.03 9.84 52.30
N SER A 105 -17.28 8.85 53.14
CA SER A 105 -16.39 8.48 54.25
C SER A 105 -15.85 7.07 54.00
N ILE A 106 -14.54 6.90 54.18
CA ILE A 106 -13.86 5.61 54.04
C ILE A 106 -13.42 5.15 55.42
N ALA A 107 -14.02 4.05 55.85
CA ALA A 107 -13.67 3.34 57.07
C ALA A 107 -12.45 2.46 56.83
N ILE A 108 -11.43 2.59 57.68
CA ILE A 108 -10.24 1.74 57.72
C ILE A 108 -10.26 1.00 59.05
N LEU A 109 -10.49 -0.32 58.99
CA LEU A 109 -10.78 -1.15 60.15
C LEU A 109 -9.75 -2.28 60.27
N PRO A 110 -9.32 -2.64 61.49
CA PRO A 110 -8.50 -3.81 61.72
C PRO A 110 -9.34 -5.09 61.57
N LEU A 111 -8.83 -6.09 60.86
CA LEU A 111 -9.48 -7.41 60.68
C LEU A 111 -9.41 -8.29 61.94
N GLY A 112 -8.44 -8.02 62.79
CA GLY A 112 -8.14 -8.73 64.03
C GLY A 112 -7.37 -7.79 64.95
N GLN A 113 -6.89 -8.29 66.09
CA GLN A 113 -5.99 -7.49 66.91
C GLN A 113 -4.67 -7.28 66.14
N THR A 114 -4.43 -6.06 65.67
CA THR A 114 -3.29 -5.72 64.81
C THR A 114 -2.36 -4.79 65.53
N ILE A 115 -1.06 -5.07 65.47
CA ILE A 115 -0.03 -4.27 66.13
C ILE A 115 0.74 -3.50 65.07
N LEU A 116 0.79 -2.17 65.21
CA LEU A 116 1.60 -1.30 64.39
C LEU A 116 2.83 -0.86 65.18
N ALA A 117 4.00 -1.38 64.82
CA ALA A 117 5.27 -1.00 65.43
C ALA A 117 5.69 0.43 65.04
N PRO A 118 6.54 1.12 65.82
CA PRO A 118 7.06 2.43 65.44
C PRO A 118 7.69 2.40 64.04
N GLY A 119 7.32 3.37 63.20
CA GLY A 119 7.75 3.49 61.80
C GLY A 119 6.98 2.63 60.79
N GLN A 120 6.06 1.75 61.22
CA GLN A 120 5.22 0.98 60.28
C GLN A 120 4.05 1.80 59.74
N THR A 121 3.60 1.44 58.55
CA THR A 121 2.57 2.17 57.80
C THR A 121 1.34 1.32 57.45
N ILE A 122 0.21 2.00 57.40
CA ILE A 122 -1.04 1.54 56.79
C ILE A 122 -1.18 2.29 55.46
N GLU A 123 -1.24 1.58 54.35
CA GLU A 123 -1.37 2.17 53.02
C GLU A 123 -2.74 1.84 52.42
N ILE A 124 -3.49 2.87 52.04
CA ILE A 124 -4.82 2.76 51.43
C ILE A 124 -4.79 3.40 50.05
N THR A 125 -5.23 2.68 49.03
CA THR A 125 -5.38 3.19 47.67
C THR A 125 -6.83 3.53 47.37
N LEU A 126 -7.09 4.71 46.81
CA LEU A 126 -8.35 5.15 46.24
C LEU A 126 -8.21 5.15 44.71
N SER A 127 -8.96 4.31 44.00
CA SER A 127 -8.84 4.22 42.54
C SER A 127 -10.13 3.76 41.83
N PRO A 128 -10.47 4.34 40.67
CA PRO A 128 -10.05 5.67 40.18
C PRO A 128 -10.87 6.78 40.87
N VAL A 129 -10.21 7.88 41.27
CA VAL A 129 -10.87 9.09 41.79
C VAL A 129 -11.10 10.08 40.65
N GLN A 130 -12.35 10.39 40.35
CA GLN A 130 -12.73 11.44 39.41
C GLN A 130 -12.53 12.83 40.04
N ILE A 131 -11.43 13.51 39.72
CA ILE A 131 -11.12 14.83 40.29
C ILE A 131 -12.05 15.88 39.70
N SER A 132 -12.67 16.69 40.57
CA SER A 132 -13.56 17.79 40.18
C SER A 132 -12.88 18.72 39.17
N ALA A 133 -13.66 19.19 38.19
CA ALA A 133 -13.16 20.06 37.13
C ALA A 133 -12.80 21.48 37.61
N VAL A 134 -13.19 21.86 38.84
CA VAL A 134 -12.91 23.18 39.40
C VAL A 134 -11.57 23.17 40.14
N PRO A 135 -10.53 23.90 39.67
CA PRO A 135 -9.24 23.97 40.34
C PRO A 135 -9.33 24.63 41.73
N GLY A 136 -8.37 24.34 42.59
CA GLY A 136 -8.27 24.92 43.92
C GLY A 136 -7.79 23.94 45.00
N PRO A 137 -7.52 24.44 46.20
CA PRO A 137 -7.17 23.61 47.34
C PRO A 137 -8.37 22.80 47.83
N VAL A 138 -8.12 21.59 48.31
CA VAL A 138 -9.11 20.73 48.96
C VAL A 138 -8.45 19.97 50.11
N SER A 139 -9.15 19.88 51.23
CA SER A 139 -8.66 19.26 52.46
C SER A 139 -9.43 17.98 52.74
N LEU A 140 -8.76 16.84 52.78
CA LEU A 140 -9.32 15.57 53.21
C LEU A 140 -9.39 15.56 54.73
N GLY A 141 -10.54 15.22 55.30
CA GLY A 141 -10.67 15.06 56.75
C GLY A 141 -10.22 13.67 57.17
N ILE A 142 -9.50 13.57 58.29
CA ILE A 142 -9.16 12.29 58.90
C ILE A 142 -9.58 12.34 60.35
N THR A 143 -10.29 11.31 60.80
CA THR A 143 -10.66 11.11 62.20
C THR A 143 -10.19 9.73 62.61
N GLU A 144 -9.49 9.64 63.74
CA GLU A 144 -9.07 8.37 64.33
C GLU A 144 -9.80 8.13 65.64
N TYR A 145 -10.18 6.87 65.85
CA TYR A 145 -10.70 6.32 67.08
C TYR A 145 -9.76 5.21 67.49
N ILE A 146 -8.75 5.49 68.31
CA ILE A 146 -7.72 4.50 68.68
C ILE A 146 -7.53 4.48 70.19
N GLY A 147 -7.78 3.35 70.84
CA GLY A 147 -7.55 3.14 72.26
C GLY A 147 -8.37 4.08 73.16
N SER A 148 -9.64 4.32 72.79
CA SER A 148 -10.62 5.24 73.41
C SER A 148 -10.43 6.74 73.20
N ASP A 149 -9.38 7.16 72.49
CA ASP A 149 -9.17 8.56 72.13
C ASP A 149 -9.76 8.86 70.74
N GLU A 150 -10.43 10.00 70.61
CA GLU A 150 -10.82 10.59 69.34
C GLU A 150 -9.88 11.74 68.99
N ALA A 151 -9.33 11.71 67.79
CA ALA A 151 -8.52 12.80 67.26
C ALA A 151 -8.80 13.02 65.78
N SER A 152 -8.59 14.25 65.30
CA SER A 152 -8.83 14.58 63.89
C SER A 152 -7.71 15.46 63.33
N THR A 153 -7.46 15.31 62.04
CA THR A 153 -6.52 16.12 61.26
C THR A 153 -7.02 16.28 59.83
N THR A 154 -6.33 17.10 59.03
CA THR A 154 -6.65 17.29 57.61
C THR A 154 -5.42 17.12 56.74
N LEU A 155 -5.61 16.55 55.55
CA LEU A 155 -4.59 16.49 54.51
C LEU A 155 -4.96 17.41 53.36
N ASP A 156 -4.12 18.40 53.10
CA ASP A 156 -4.33 19.32 51.99
C ASP A 156 -3.76 18.74 50.69
N LEU A 157 -4.55 18.83 49.63
CA LEU A 157 -4.11 18.61 48.26
C LEU A 157 -4.58 19.77 47.37
N THR A 158 -3.90 19.97 46.25
CA THR A 158 -4.23 21.03 45.30
C THR A 158 -4.66 20.42 43.97
N LYS A 159 -5.85 20.81 43.51
CA LYS A 159 -6.29 20.55 42.13
C LYS A 159 -5.73 21.65 41.23
N ASN A 160 -4.68 21.33 40.50
CA ASN A 160 -4.07 22.23 39.55
C ASN A 160 -4.87 22.26 38.24
N GLN A 161 -4.96 23.47 37.67
CA GLN A 161 -5.31 23.60 36.27
C GLN A 161 -4.10 23.17 35.44
N MET A 162 -4.32 22.30 34.47
CA MET A 162 -3.30 21.94 33.50
C MET A 162 -3.15 23.06 32.45
N GLY A 163 -1.91 23.36 32.06
CA GLY A 163 -1.64 24.34 31.02
C GLY A 163 -2.26 23.94 29.68
N LEU A 164 -2.72 24.93 28.92
CA LEU A 164 -3.19 24.70 27.55
C LEU A 164 -2.02 24.25 26.68
N GLN A 165 -2.17 23.09 26.05
CA GLN A 165 -1.19 22.54 25.13
C GLN A 165 -1.89 21.70 24.06
N ILE A 166 -1.36 21.73 22.85
CA ILE A 166 -1.80 20.87 21.76
C ILE A 166 -0.63 20.53 20.85
N THR A 167 -0.52 19.25 20.51
CA THR A 167 0.43 18.71 19.52
C THR A 167 -0.35 17.99 18.44
N ALA A 168 0.10 18.07 17.19
CA ALA A 168 -0.61 17.47 16.06
C ALA A 168 0.37 16.94 15.01
N TRP A 169 -0.07 15.90 14.29
CA TRP A 169 0.70 15.30 13.19
C TRP A 169 -0.23 14.65 12.16
N LEU A 170 0.28 14.46 10.94
CA LEU A 170 -0.45 13.82 9.85
C LEU A 170 0.07 12.40 9.62
N SER A 171 -0.81 11.49 9.22
CA SER A 171 -0.43 10.14 8.78
C SER A 171 0.51 10.15 7.57
N LYS A 172 0.46 11.22 6.76
CA LYS A 172 1.35 11.49 5.63
C LYS A 172 1.41 13.00 5.36
N GLN A 173 2.56 13.50 4.90
CA GLN A 173 2.75 14.92 4.60
C GLN A 173 2.45 15.27 3.13
N ILE A 174 2.33 14.27 2.26
CA ILE A 174 2.03 14.45 0.83
C ILE A 174 0.90 13.50 0.46
N ALA A 175 -0.09 13.99 -0.28
CA ALA A 175 -1.25 13.21 -0.71
C ALA A 175 -1.65 13.54 -2.15
N GLY A 176 -2.17 12.54 -2.85
CA GLY A 176 -2.86 12.69 -4.13
C GLY A 176 -4.32 13.11 -3.98
N LYS A 177 -4.99 13.26 -5.12
CA LYS A 177 -6.44 13.51 -5.16
C LYS A 177 -7.20 12.31 -4.61
N ASP A 178 -8.19 12.58 -3.74
CA ASP A 178 -9.02 11.60 -3.03
C ASP A 178 -8.25 10.65 -2.08
N GLU A 179 -6.94 10.88 -1.89
CA GLU A 179 -6.15 10.09 -0.96
C GLU A 179 -6.47 10.51 0.48
N VAL A 180 -6.98 9.58 1.27
CA VAL A 180 -7.35 9.84 2.67
C VAL A 180 -6.09 10.02 3.52
N VAL A 181 -6.08 11.11 4.29
CA VAL A 181 -5.07 11.46 5.29
C VAL A 181 -5.75 11.54 6.64
N THR A 182 -5.08 11.06 7.69
CA THR A 182 -5.55 11.19 9.07
C THR A 182 -4.71 12.24 9.80
N LEU A 183 -5.37 13.26 10.31
CA LEU A 183 -4.84 14.21 11.28
C LEU A 183 -5.02 13.61 12.67
N TYR A 184 -3.95 13.58 13.45
CA TYR A 184 -3.93 13.18 14.85
C TYR A 184 -3.56 14.38 15.71
N TRP A 185 -4.09 14.42 16.92
CA TRP A 185 -3.67 15.40 17.92
C TRP A 185 -3.77 14.85 19.34
N GLU A 186 -3.02 15.50 20.22
CA GLU A 186 -3.01 15.32 21.67
C GLU A 186 -3.17 16.69 22.31
N SER A 187 -4.10 16.84 23.24
CA SER A 187 -4.47 18.15 23.81
C SER A 187 -4.62 18.12 25.32
N ALA A 188 -4.43 19.27 25.97
CA ALA A 188 -4.61 19.42 27.41
C ALA A 188 -5.02 20.85 27.78
N GLY A 189 -5.64 20.99 28.95
CA GLY A 189 -6.00 22.28 29.57
C GLY A 189 -7.26 22.94 28.99
N GLY A 190 -7.80 22.44 27.88
CA GLY A 190 -9.03 22.91 27.26
C GLY A 190 -10.12 21.84 27.15
N THR A 191 -11.27 22.25 26.61
CA THR A 191 -12.50 21.42 26.49
C THR A 191 -12.93 21.20 25.04
N VAL A 192 -12.39 22.00 24.11
CA VAL A 192 -12.68 21.94 22.69
C VAL A 192 -11.38 22.10 21.90
N VAL A 193 -11.25 21.33 20.83
CA VAL A 193 -10.22 21.49 19.79
C VAL A 193 -10.91 21.98 18.51
N ASP A 194 -10.48 23.13 18.04
CA ASP A 194 -10.94 23.76 16.80
C ASP A 194 -9.91 23.52 15.69
N ILE A 195 -10.35 23.03 14.54
CA ILE A 195 -9.50 22.73 13.38
C ILE A 195 -9.90 23.65 12.23
N ALA A 196 -8.99 24.50 11.80
CA ALA A 196 -9.15 25.38 10.64
C ALA A 196 -8.32 24.88 9.44
N GLY A 197 -8.77 25.20 8.22
CA GLY A 197 -8.02 24.95 6.98
C GLY A 197 -8.35 23.65 6.24
N LEU A 198 -9.36 22.87 6.67
CA LEU A 198 -9.73 21.58 6.06
C LEU A 198 -10.27 21.70 4.62
N ASP A 199 -11.04 22.74 4.33
CA ASP A 199 -11.74 22.92 3.05
C ASP A 199 -11.17 24.07 2.21
N GLY A 200 -9.94 24.52 2.51
CA GLY A 200 -9.31 25.65 1.80
C GLY A 200 -9.96 27.02 2.06
N GLY A 201 -10.78 27.14 3.11
CA GLY A 201 -11.37 28.40 3.58
C GLY A 201 -11.29 28.56 5.10
N ASP A 202 -11.91 29.61 5.63
CA ASP A 202 -11.88 30.00 7.05
C ASP A 202 -12.78 29.12 7.96
N GLY A 203 -13.37 28.07 7.39
CA GLY A 203 -14.24 27.13 8.10
C GLY A 203 -13.50 26.42 9.23
N THR A 204 -14.05 26.51 10.44
CA THR A 204 -13.52 25.85 11.63
C THR A 204 -14.44 24.71 12.03
N ARG A 205 -13.87 23.53 12.31
CA ARG A 205 -14.59 22.38 12.87
C ARG A 205 -14.18 22.16 14.31
N SER A 206 -15.15 22.15 15.21
CA SER A 206 -14.93 21.96 16.65
C SER A 206 -15.15 20.51 17.06
N PHE A 207 -14.26 20.00 17.91
CA PHE A 207 -14.32 18.66 18.48
C PHE A 207 -14.26 18.77 20.00
N PRO A 208 -15.19 18.16 20.75
CA PRO A 208 -15.07 18.09 22.20
C PRO A 208 -13.83 17.27 22.58
N VAL A 209 -13.11 17.71 23.60
CA VAL A 209 -12.01 16.95 24.18
C VAL A 209 -12.58 15.73 24.90
N GLN A 210 -12.04 14.54 24.60
CA GLN A 210 -12.49 13.26 25.15
C GLN A 210 -11.32 12.47 25.72
N GLY A 211 -11.52 11.78 26.84
CA GLY A 211 -10.53 10.95 27.52
C GLY A 211 -10.52 11.17 29.03
N ALA A 212 -10.02 10.18 29.79
CA ALA A 212 -9.97 10.23 31.25
C ALA A 212 -8.70 10.91 31.79
N THR A 213 -7.62 10.82 31.02
CA THR A 213 -6.30 11.34 31.40
C THR A 213 -5.68 12.12 30.25
N PRO A 214 -5.20 13.34 30.52
CA PRO A 214 -4.44 14.10 29.54
C PRO A 214 -3.02 13.53 29.34
N PRO A 215 -2.40 13.75 28.16
CA PRO A 215 -2.97 14.46 27.01
C PRO A 215 -4.07 13.65 26.31
N TYR A 216 -5.16 14.36 25.96
CA TYR A 216 -6.36 13.79 25.38
C TYR A 216 -6.19 13.59 23.87
N PRO A 217 -6.29 12.35 23.36
CA PRO A 217 -6.09 12.06 21.95
C PRO A 217 -7.32 12.42 21.11
N GLY A 218 -7.09 12.77 19.86
CA GLY A 218 -8.14 12.90 18.86
C GLY A 218 -7.63 12.67 17.45
N GLN A 219 -8.55 12.41 16.53
CA GLN A 219 -8.23 12.16 15.13
C GLN A 219 -9.34 12.59 14.17
N LEU A 220 -8.96 12.94 12.95
CA LEU A 220 -9.87 13.28 11.86
C LEU A 220 -9.30 12.79 10.53
N SER A 221 -10.09 12.00 9.78
CA SER A 221 -9.74 11.58 8.42
C SER A 221 -10.42 12.47 7.40
N PHE A 222 -9.66 12.91 6.39
CA PHE A 222 -10.14 13.76 5.31
C PHE A 222 -9.33 13.51 4.03
N ALA A 223 -9.80 14.00 2.89
CA ALA A 223 -9.03 14.06 1.66
C ALA A 223 -8.86 15.54 1.26
N PRO A 224 -7.71 15.96 0.72
CA PRO A 224 -7.53 17.35 0.31
C PRO A 224 -8.57 17.76 -0.75
N GLY A 225 -9.06 19.00 -0.67
CA GLY A 225 -10.01 19.53 -1.65
C GLY A 225 -9.36 20.02 -2.95
N GLY A 226 -8.08 20.42 -2.89
CA GLY A 226 -7.34 21.02 -3.99
C GLY A 226 -5.84 20.71 -3.96
N ALA A 227 -5.15 21.01 -5.05
CA ALA A 227 -3.69 20.89 -5.13
C ALA A 227 -2.99 22.05 -4.39
N GLY A 228 -1.77 21.81 -3.93
CA GLY A 228 -0.94 22.81 -3.25
C GLY A 228 -0.74 22.54 -1.77
N SER A 229 -0.22 23.52 -1.06
CA SER A 229 0.03 23.43 0.38
C SER A 229 -1.22 23.83 1.16
N MET A 230 -1.64 22.96 2.08
CA MET A 230 -2.74 23.20 3.01
C MET A 230 -2.18 23.22 4.43
N VAL A 231 -2.42 24.32 5.16
CA VAL A 231 -2.01 24.44 6.56
C VAL A 231 -3.24 24.20 7.42
N LEU A 232 -3.16 23.19 8.29
CA LEU A 232 -4.17 22.88 9.29
C LEU A 232 -3.73 23.46 10.61
N THR A 233 -4.52 24.38 11.15
CA THR A 233 -4.26 24.97 12.46
C THR A 233 -5.24 24.37 13.46
N LEU A 234 -4.69 23.75 14.51
CA LEU A 234 -5.46 23.20 15.60
C LEU A 234 -5.31 24.11 16.80
N THR A 235 -6.44 24.49 17.39
CA THR A 235 -6.50 25.38 18.55
C THR A 235 -7.28 24.68 19.66
N VAL A 236 -6.63 24.39 20.79
CA VAL A 236 -7.32 23.97 22.01
C VAL A 236 -7.76 25.21 22.79
N ARG A 237 -9.01 25.22 23.29
CA ARG A 237 -9.56 26.34 24.06
C ARG A 237 -10.29 25.92 25.33
N THR A 238 -10.32 26.81 26.30
CA THR A 238 -11.15 26.68 27.51
C THR A 238 -12.64 26.82 27.16
N GLY A 239 -13.53 26.33 28.03
CA GLY A 239 -14.98 26.32 27.79
C GLY A 239 -15.59 27.72 27.62
N ASP A 240 -14.99 28.72 28.25
CA ASP A 240 -15.32 30.15 28.11
C ASP A 240 -14.70 30.82 26.86
N GLY A 241 -13.84 30.10 26.13
CA GLY A 241 -13.14 30.59 24.94
C GLY A 241 -12.06 31.66 25.19
N GLN A 242 -11.78 32.03 26.44
CA GLN A 242 -10.88 33.14 26.76
C GLN A 242 -9.40 32.82 26.61
N LYS A 243 -9.03 31.53 26.70
CA LYS A 243 -7.64 31.08 26.60
C LYS A 243 -7.50 30.01 25.52
N THR A 244 -6.43 30.12 24.74
CA THR A 244 -6.13 29.22 23.63
C THR A 244 -4.67 28.80 23.60
N ALA A 245 -4.40 27.62 23.03
CA ALA A 245 -3.07 27.23 22.55
C ALA A 245 -3.23 26.59 21.17
N SER A 246 -2.28 26.84 20.27
CA SER A 246 -2.39 26.42 18.88
C SER A 246 -1.13 25.74 18.37
N THR A 247 -1.30 24.84 17.41
CA THR A 247 -0.25 24.22 16.63
C THR A 247 -0.70 24.10 15.18
N SER A 248 0.24 23.96 14.25
CA SER A 248 -0.07 23.82 12.82
C SER A 248 0.67 22.68 12.19
N VAL A 249 0.02 22.00 11.25
CA VAL A 249 0.63 20.97 10.41
C VAL A 249 0.34 21.27 8.94
N THR A 250 1.28 20.90 8.07
CA THR A 250 1.19 21.19 6.64
C THR A 250 1.02 19.89 5.85
N LEU A 251 -0.03 19.82 5.04
CA LEU A 251 -0.23 18.80 4.02
C LEU A 251 0.08 19.39 2.64
N THR A 252 0.87 18.71 1.83
CA THR A 252 1.09 19.08 0.43
C THR A 252 0.30 18.16 -0.49
N ALA A 253 -0.75 18.66 -1.13
CA ALA A 253 -1.47 17.96 -2.18
C ALA A 253 -0.72 18.12 -3.51
N ARG A 254 -0.37 17.00 -4.18
CA ARG A 254 0.40 17.02 -5.42
C ARG A 254 -0.36 16.44 -6.61
N ALA A 255 -0.06 16.98 -7.78
CA ALA A 255 -0.38 16.33 -9.05
C ALA A 255 0.31 14.95 -9.13
N PRO A 256 -0.25 14.00 -9.91
CA PRO A 256 0.37 12.71 -10.15
C PRO A 256 1.82 12.85 -10.61
N TYR A 257 2.69 12.04 -10.03
CA TYR A 257 4.10 12.00 -10.40
C TYR A 257 4.44 10.61 -10.93
N LEU A 258 4.90 10.55 -12.18
CA LEU A 258 5.28 9.33 -12.88
C LEU A 258 6.81 9.32 -13.00
N PRO A 259 7.55 8.84 -11.97
CA PRO A 259 9.02 8.77 -12.02
C PRO A 259 9.54 7.76 -13.04
N ARG A 260 8.74 6.74 -13.40
CA ARG A 260 9.20 5.68 -14.30
C ARG A 260 8.06 5.08 -15.12
N PHE A 261 8.32 4.94 -16.42
CA PHE A 261 7.62 4.01 -17.31
C PHE A 261 8.65 3.47 -18.31
N ALA A 262 8.95 2.18 -18.21
CA ALA A 262 10.04 1.54 -18.93
C ALA A 262 9.58 0.20 -19.51
N ALA A 263 10.35 -0.29 -20.49
CA ALA A 263 10.15 -1.60 -21.06
C ALA A 263 11.47 -2.36 -21.21
N THR A 264 11.37 -3.68 -21.29
CA THR A 264 12.45 -4.58 -21.71
C THR A 264 11.92 -5.52 -22.79
N PRO A 265 12.48 -5.50 -24.02
CA PRO A 265 13.48 -4.55 -24.55
C PRO A 265 13.09 -3.07 -24.43
N ALA A 266 14.08 -2.19 -24.51
CA ALA A 266 13.88 -0.75 -24.32
C ALA A 266 13.01 -0.11 -25.42
N SER A 267 12.32 0.98 -25.07
CA SER A 267 11.55 1.78 -26.03
C SER A 267 12.41 2.19 -27.22
N GLY A 268 11.84 2.10 -28.42
CA GLY A 268 12.52 2.39 -29.69
C GLY A 268 13.14 1.16 -30.36
N ALA A 269 13.14 -0.01 -29.70
CA ALA A 269 13.61 -1.24 -30.32
C ALA A 269 12.72 -1.68 -31.51
N THR A 270 13.36 -2.30 -32.49
CA THR A 270 12.68 -3.10 -33.53
C THR A 270 12.50 -4.51 -33.00
N LEU A 271 11.27 -5.02 -33.05
CA LEU A 271 10.87 -6.30 -32.49
C LEU A 271 10.35 -7.22 -33.59
N ARG A 272 10.59 -8.52 -33.48
CA ARG A 272 9.78 -9.51 -34.21
C ARG A 272 8.34 -9.42 -33.74
N VAL A 273 7.40 -9.81 -34.59
CA VAL A 273 5.97 -9.73 -34.26
C VAL A 273 5.56 -10.65 -33.10
N ASP A 274 6.32 -11.70 -32.82
CA ASP A 274 6.14 -12.64 -31.71
C ASP A 274 7.01 -12.34 -30.49
N ASP A 275 7.81 -11.27 -30.52
CA ASP A 275 8.64 -10.88 -29.37
C ASP A 275 7.76 -10.44 -28.20
N LYS A 276 8.18 -10.84 -27.00
CA LYS A 276 7.57 -10.40 -25.75
C LYS A 276 8.28 -9.16 -25.24
N VAL A 277 7.49 -8.17 -24.81
CA VAL A 277 7.98 -7.03 -24.05
C VAL A 277 7.45 -7.08 -22.64
N THR A 278 8.28 -6.61 -21.72
CA THR A 278 7.93 -6.48 -20.30
C THR A 278 7.84 -5.02 -19.95
N LEU A 279 6.67 -4.57 -19.48
CA LEU A 279 6.40 -3.19 -19.06
C LEU A 279 6.53 -3.06 -17.55
N ASP A 280 7.15 -1.97 -17.10
CA ASP A 280 7.35 -1.63 -15.68
C ASP A 280 7.15 -0.13 -15.45
N TRP A 281 6.53 0.23 -14.33
CA TRP A 281 6.23 1.62 -14.00
C TRP A 281 6.14 1.91 -12.51
N SER A 282 6.28 3.17 -12.15
CA SER A 282 5.97 3.66 -10.81
C SER A 282 5.27 5.00 -10.92
N VAL A 283 4.19 5.15 -10.16
CA VAL A 283 3.38 6.35 -10.08
C VAL A 283 3.10 6.67 -8.61
N LEU A 284 3.21 7.95 -8.24
CA LEU A 284 2.89 8.49 -6.92
C LEU A 284 1.77 9.53 -7.04
N TYR A 285 0.96 9.66 -5.98
CA TYR A 285 -0.09 10.69 -5.84
C TYR A 285 -1.19 10.67 -6.91
N ALA A 286 -1.27 9.59 -7.69
CA ALA A 286 -2.34 9.38 -8.64
C ALA A 286 -3.58 8.81 -7.94
N ARG A 287 -4.74 9.33 -8.34
CA ARG A 287 -6.05 8.75 -8.03
C ARG A 287 -6.27 7.45 -8.80
N ALA A 288 -5.90 7.44 -10.08
CA ALA A 288 -6.02 6.28 -10.95
C ALA A 288 -4.93 6.29 -12.02
N VAL A 289 -4.49 5.11 -12.42
CA VAL A 289 -3.51 4.92 -13.50
C VAL A 289 -4.14 4.07 -14.58
N VAL A 290 -4.04 4.52 -15.84
CA VAL A 290 -4.56 3.80 -17.00
C VAL A 290 -3.44 3.53 -18.00
N LEU A 291 -3.42 2.32 -18.55
CA LEU A 291 -2.57 1.92 -19.65
C LEU A 291 -3.41 1.80 -20.91
N THR A 292 -3.12 2.64 -21.91
CA THR A 292 -3.65 2.49 -23.26
C THR A 292 -2.69 1.65 -24.07
N THR A 293 -3.20 0.58 -24.68
CA THR A 293 -2.42 -0.33 -25.53
C THR A 293 -2.79 -0.18 -27.00
N PRO A 294 -1.97 -0.70 -27.93
CA PRO A 294 -2.27 -0.64 -29.36
C PRO A 294 -3.49 -1.49 -29.75
N SER A 295 -3.94 -2.42 -28.90
CA SER A 295 -4.97 -3.44 -29.18
C SER A 295 -6.39 -2.93 -29.45
N GLY A 296 -6.63 -1.61 -29.37
CA GLY A 296 -7.97 -1.06 -29.56
C GLY A 296 -8.94 -1.31 -28.39
N ALA A 297 -8.57 -2.09 -27.37
CA ALA A 297 -9.39 -2.40 -26.19
C ALA A 297 -9.69 -1.19 -25.27
N GLY A 298 -9.23 0.01 -25.62
CA GLY A 298 -9.36 1.22 -24.83
C GLY A 298 -8.39 1.28 -23.64
N PRO A 299 -8.43 2.36 -22.84
CA PRO A 299 -7.59 2.52 -21.65
C PRO A 299 -7.98 1.50 -20.56
N GLN A 300 -7.00 0.74 -20.06
CA GLN A 300 -7.18 -0.24 -18.99
C GLN A 300 -6.71 0.33 -17.65
N LEU A 301 -7.51 0.22 -16.58
CA LEU A 301 -7.05 0.53 -15.22
C LEU A 301 -5.93 -0.43 -14.79
N VAL A 302 -4.83 0.12 -14.29
CA VAL A 302 -3.67 -0.62 -13.80
C VAL A 302 -3.26 -0.10 -12.43
N PRO A 303 -2.60 -0.91 -11.58
CA PRO A 303 -2.12 -0.43 -10.29
C PRO A 303 -1.05 0.65 -10.47
N ALA A 304 -0.88 1.53 -9.47
CA ALA A 304 0.11 2.61 -9.49
C ALA A 304 1.57 2.10 -9.58
N GLN A 305 1.79 0.87 -9.11
CA GLN A 305 3.00 0.08 -9.31
C GLN A 305 2.57 -1.35 -9.66
N PRO A 306 3.14 -1.97 -10.71
CA PRO A 306 2.81 -3.34 -11.06
C PRO A 306 3.29 -4.29 -9.97
N LEU A 307 2.36 -5.07 -9.39
CA LEU A 307 2.70 -6.12 -8.40
C LEU A 307 3.55 -7.24 -9.02
N ARG A 308 3.44 -7.41 -10.34
CA ARG A 308 4.26 -8.27 -11.19
C ARG A 308 4.44 -7.55 -12.52
N GLN A 309 5.63 -7.67 -13.11
CA GLN A 309 5.92 -7.09 -14.41
C GLN A 309 4.90 -7.53 -15.46
N MET A 310 4.39 -6.58 -16.25
CA MET A 310 3.33 -6.85 -17.23
C MET A 310 3.94 -7.25 -18.57
N GLN A 311 3.69 -8.48 -19.02
CA GLN A 311 4.12 -8.94 -20.35
C GLN A 311 3.08 -8.61 -21.42
N ARG A 312 3.57 -8.25 -22.61
CA ARG A 312 2.78 -7.99 -23.83
C ARG A 312 3.50 -8.56 -25.05
N VAL A 313 2.74 -8.84 -26.11
CA VAL A 313 3.27 -9.20 -27.42
C VAL A 313 2.85 -8.09 -28.38
N PRO A 314 3.74 -7.14 -28.72
CA PRO A 314 3.32 -5.95 -29.46
C PRO A 314 2.79 -6.24 -30.87
N GLY A 315 3.21 -7.34 -31.52
CA GLY A 315 2.62 -7.75 -32.79
C GLY A 315 1.16 -8.21 -32.65
N ASP A 316 0.84 -9.00 -31.62
CA ASP A 316 -0.55 -9.38 -31.32
C ASP A 316 -1.39 -8.15 -30.98
N ASP A 317 -0.87 -7.24 -30.13
CA ASP A 317 -1.56 -5.99 -29.81
C ASP A 317 -1.80 -5.13 -31.07
N ALA A 318 -0.85 -5.07 -32.01
CA ALA A 318 -1.04 -4.37 -33.28
C ALA A 318 -2.15 -4.98 -34.14
N GLN A 319 -2.22 -6.31 -34.20
CA GLN A 319 -3.22 -7.01 -34.99
C GLN A 319 -4.63 -6.82 -34.46
N HIS A 320 -4.82 -6.95 -33.14
CA HIS A 320 -6.13 -6.77 -32.52
C HIS A 320 -6.65 -5.34 -32.62
N GLY A 321 -5.74 -4.35 -32.64
CA GLY A 321 -6.11 -2.93 -32.76
C GLY A 321 -6.36 -2.44 -34.18
N ALA A 322 -5.98 -3.21 -35.20
CA ALA A 322 -6.14 -2.82 -36.59
C ALA A 322 -7.62 -2.93 -37.02
N ALA A 323 -8.13 -1.94 -37.77
CA ALA A 323 -9.49 -1.97 -38.30
C ALA A 323 -9.69 -3.07 -39.36
N ALA A 324 -8.63 -3.37 -40.10
CA ALA A 324 -8.55 -4.46 -41.05
C ALA A 324 -7.13 -5.07 -41.04
N ILE A 325 -7.00 -6.30 -41.53
CA ILE A 325 -5.70 -7.00 -41.64
C ILE A 325 -4.69 -6.26 -42.52
N SER A 326 -5.16 -5.41 -43.45
CA SER A 326 -4.33 -4.54 -44.28
C SER A 326 -3.78 -3.31 -43.54
N ASP A 327 -4.34 -2.99 -42.38
CA ASP A 327 -4.09 -1.73 -41.66
C ASP A 327 -3.26 -1.96 -40.39
N ILE A 328 -2.61 -3.14 -40.28
CA ILE A 328 -1.77 -3.48 -39.15
C ILE A 328 -0.62 -2.48 -39.07
N PRO A 329 -0.47 -1.73 -37.96
CA PRO A 329 0.53 -0.68 -37.87
C PRO A 329 1.94 -1.28 -37.75
N GLY A 330 2.91 -0.64 -38.41
CA GLY A 330 4.33 -1.00 -38.29
C GLY A 330 4.98 -0.46 -37.01
N ARG A 331 4.30 0.44 -36.29
CA ARG A 331 4.73 1.03 -35.03
C ARG A 331 3.60 0.99 -34.02
N VAL A 332 3.93 0.57 -32.80
CA VAL A 332 2.98 0.43 -31.69
C VAL A 332 3.37 1.32 -30.53
N GLU A 333 2.38 1.89 -29.85
CA GLU A 333 2.60 2.75 -28.69
C GLU A 333 1.80 2.27 -27.47
N TYR A 334 2.48 2.23 -26.33
CA TYR A 334 1.88 2.04 -25.02
C TYR A 334 1.92 3.36 -24.28
N ILE A 335 0.79 3.80 -23.75
CA ILE A 335 0.65 5.10 -23.10
C ILE A 335 0.16 4.89 -21.67
N LEU A 336 0.98 5.26 -20.69
CA LEU A 336 0.61 5.25 -19.28
C LEU A 336 0.16 6.64 -18.88
N THR A 337 -1.07 6.77 -18.39
CA THR A 337 -1.64 8.05 -17.94
C THR A 337 -2.02 7.95 -16.46
N ALA A 338 -1.41 8.79 -15.65
CA ALA A 338 -1.66 8.92 -14.22
C ALA A 338 -2.57 10.13 -13.98
N THR A 339 -3.72 9.87 -13.35
CA THR A 339 -4.76 10.88 -13.14
C THR A 339 -4.89 11.32 -11.70
N GLY A 340 -5.28 12.56 -11.47
CA GLY A 340 -5.36 13.17 -10.14
C GLY A 340 -5.60 14.67 -10.22
N TYR A 341 -4.98 15.45 -9.33
CA TYR A 341 -4.96 16.90 -9.51
C TYR A 341 -4.24 17.29 -10.82
N PRO A 342 -4.71 18.32 -11.54
CA PRO A 342 -3.99 18.84 -12.70
C PRO A 342 -2.59 19.38 -12.33
N PRO A 343 -1.61 19.29 -13.25
CA PRO A 343 -1.67 18.57 -14.53
C PRO A 343 -1.64 17.05 -14.36
N GLN A 344 -2.29 16.33 -15.27
CA GLN A 344 -2.14 14.87 -15.32
C GLN A 344 -0.71 14.52 -15.79
N SER A 345 -0.21 13.34 -15.43
CA SER A 345 1.11 12.87 -15.88
C SER A 345 0.95 11.74 -16.90
N GLN A 346 1.73 11.79 -17.99
CA GLN A 346 1.68 10.79 -19.05
C GLN A 346 3.10 10.44 -19.51
N ALA A 347 3.32 9.17 -19.82
CA ALA A 347 4.53 8.69 -20.46
C ALA A 347 4.19 7.68 -21.58
N ARG A 348 5.10 7.53 -22.53
CA ARG A 348 4.91 6.69 -23.73
C ARG A 348 6.11 5.78 -23.96
N ILE A 349 5.82 4.58 -24.44
CA ILE A 349 6.80 3.60 -24.92
C ILE A 349 6.37 3.21 -26.33
N SER A 350 7.32 3.16 -27.27
CA SER A 350 7.00 2.78 -28.65
C SER A 350 7.96 1.72 -29.18
N PHE A 351 7.46 0.85 -30.05
CA PHE A 351 8.27 -0.16 -30.75
C PHE A 351 7.96 -0.18 -32.23
N SER A 352 8.96 -0.56 -33.04
CA SER A 352 8.77 -0.86 -34.46
C SER A 352 8.66 -2.37 -34.64
N LEU A 353 7.79 -2.83 -35.54
CA LEU A 353 7.62 -4.25 -35.84
C LEU A 353 8.41 -4.60 -37.11
N ALA A 354 9.23 -5.63 -37.02
CA ALA A 354 9.95 -6.19 -38.16
C ALA A 354 8.97 -6.92 -39.10
N PRO A 355 9.24 -6.93 -40.42
CA PRO A 355 8.48 -7.73 -41.36
C PRO A 355 8.50 -9.22 -41.01
N VAL A 356 7.39 -9.90 -41.31
CA VAL A 356 7.24 -11.34 -41.19
C VAL A 356 7.88 -12.01 -42.40
N THR A 357 8.64 -13.07 -42.15
CA THR A 357 9.37 -13.77 -43.20
C THR A 357 8.44 -14.75 -43.90
N PHE A 358 8.26 -14.59 -45.22
CA PHE A 358 7.63 -15.61 -46.04
C PHE A 358 8.62 -16.76 -46.30
N LEU A 359 8.19 -18.00 -46.04
CA LEU A 359 9.02 -19.19 -46.24
C LEU A 359 8.60 -19.93 -47.50
N TYR A 360 7.32 -20.25 -47.66
CA TYR A 360 6.83 -20.94 -48.85
C TYR A 360 5.30 -20.86 -48.99
N PHE A 361 4.84 -21.11 -50.20
CA PHE A 361 3.49 -21.56 -50.53
C PHE A 361 3.69 -22.64 -51.60
N LYS A 362 3.42 -23.92 -51.29
CA LYS A 362 3.72 -25.10 -52.13
C LYS A 362 2.93 -26.33 -51.72
N TYR A 363 2.95 -27.37 -52.56
CA TYR A 363 2.54 -28.72 -52.19
C TYR A 363 3.67 -29.45 -51.46
N LEU A 364 3.35 -30.12 -50.36
CA LEU A 364 4.34 -30.81 -49.52
C LEU A 364 4.63 -32.24 -49.99
N GLN A 365 3.71 -32.84 -50.76
CA GLN A 365 3.78 -34.25 -51.17
C GLN A 365 3.58 -34.42 -52.68
N ARG A 366 4.13 -35.53 -53.19
CA ARG A 366 3.81 -36.09 -54.49
C ARG A 366 3.46 -37.56 -54.33
N ASP A 367 2.42 -38.02 -55.00
CA ASP A 367 2.13 -39.46 -55.06
C ASP A 367 2.99 -40.18 -56.11
N ALA A 368 2.85 -41.50 -56.19
CA ALA A 368 3.59 -42.34 -57.13
C ALA A 368 3.31 -42.00 -58.61
N THR A 369 2.22 -41.29 -58.91
CA THR A 369 1.87 -40.83 -60.26
C THR A 369 2.40 -39.43 -60.57
N GLY A 370 3.07 -38.79 -59.60
CA GLY A 370 3.57 -37.41 -59.71
C GLY A 370 2.51 -36.35 -59.40
N LYS A 371 1.33 -36.74 -58.91
CA LYS A 371 0.28 -35.79 -58.53
C LYS A 371 0.70 -35.06 -57.26
N LEU A 372 0.58 -33.74 -57.27
CA LEU A 372 0.89 -32.86 -56.15
C LEU A 372 -0.23 -32.91 -55.10
N LEU A 373 0.14 -33.07 -53.83
CA LEU A 373 -0.78 -33.23 -52.69
C LEU A 373 -0.36 -32.33 -51.53
N LEU A 374 -1.32 -32.03 -50.65
CA LEU A 374 -1.15 -31.22 -49.44
C LEU A 374 -0.60 -29.81 -49.72
N LEU A 375 -1.48 -28.92 -50.22
CA LEU A 375 -1.17 -27.50 -50.33
C LEU A 375 -0.90 -26.94 -48.92
N SER A 376 0.19 -26.19 -48.78
CA SER A 376 0.62 -25.63 -47.52
C SER A 376 1.37 -24.32 -47.73
N PHE A 377 1.41 -23.49 -46.69
CA PHE A 377 2.23 -22.30 -46.63
C PHE A 377 3.06 -22.31 -45.34
N GLY A 378 4.14 -21.54 -45.34
CA GLY A 378 4.97 -21.32 -44.18
C GLY A 378 5.38 -19.86 -44.09
N ILE A 379 5.28 -19.31 -42.88
CA ILE A 379 5.77 -17.98 -42.51
C ILE A 379 6.50 -18.07 -41.16
N ASP A 380 7.42 -17.15 -40.89
CA ASP A 380 8.12 -17.03 -39.60
C ASP A 380 7.88 -15.63 -38.99
N PRO A 381 7.21 -15.55 -37.82
CA PRO A 381 6.63 -16.65 -37.04
C PRO A 381 5.29 -17.15 -37.60
N MET A 382 5.00 -18.46 -37.46
CA MET A 382 3.73 -19.06 -37.91
C MET A 382 2.50 -18.56 -37.14
N SER A 383 2.69 -17.99 -35.96
CA SER A 383 1.61 -17.41 -35.15
C SER A 383 1.06 -16.10 -35.73
N TRP A 384 1.71 -15.52 -36.74
CA TRP A 384 1.28 -14.26 -37.33
C TRP A 384 -0.10 -14.37 -37.99
N GLY A 385 -1.10 -13.70 -37.40
CA GLY A 385 -2.47 -13.66 -37.93
C GLY A 385 -2.67 -12.87 -39.23
N GLY A 386 -1.68 -12.10 -39.69
CA GLY A 386 -1.74 -11.22 -40.85
C GLY A 386 -1.63 -11.96 -42.19
N GLN A 387 -2.49 -12.95 -42.42
CA GLN A 387 -2.44 -13.82 -43.60
C GLN A 387 -3.83 -14.16 -44.12
N ARG A 388 -3.92 -14.46 -45.42
CA ARG A 388 -5.17 -14.88 -46.06
C ARG A 388 -4.90 -15.95 -47.12
N LEU A 389 -5.52 -17.11 -46.96
CA LEU A 389 -5.51 -18.19 -47.93
C LEU A 389 -6.85 -18.23 -48.66
N ILE A 390 -6.83 -18.25 -49.99
CA ILE A 390 -8.00 -18.42 -50.85
C ILE A 390 -7.77 -19.68 -51.69
N LEU A 391 -8.72 -20.62 -51.62
CA LEU A 391 -8.71 -21.86 -52.38
C LEU A 391 -9.72 -21.80 -53.52
N GLY A 392 -9.29 -22.21 -54.71
CA GLY A 392 -10.10 -22.17 -55.93
C GLY A 392 -9.34 -22.73 -57.12
N ASP A 393 -9.71 -22.33 -58.34
CA ASP A 393 -9.01 -22.74 -59.57
C ASP A 393 -7.53 -22.29 -59.53
N ILE A 394 -7.31 -21.07 -59.05
CA ILE A 394 -6.00 -20.52 -58.70
C ILE A 394 -6.03 -20.27 -57.20
N ASN A 395 -5.24 -21.02 -56.45
CA ASN A 395 -5.08 -20.79 -55.01
C ASN A 395 -4.16 -19.59 -54.81
N SER A 396 -4.46 -18.75 -53.83
CA SER A 396 -3.61 -17.62 -53.47
C SER A 396 -3.39 -17.52 -51.96
N PHE A 397 -2.19 -17.09 -51.60
CA PHE A 397 -1.80 -16.80 -50.23
C PHE A 397 -1.31 -15.36 -50.17
N THR A 398 -1.99 -14.51 -49.41
CA THR A 398 -1.60 -13.12 -49.17
C THR A 398 -1.02 -12.98 -47.76
N LEU A 399 0.21 -12.47 -47.66
CA LEU A 399 0.86 -12.10 -46.41
C LEU A 399 0.77 -10.58 -46.22
N TYR A 400 0.11 -10.15 -45.15
CA TYR A 400 0.02 -8.75 -44.73
C TYR A 400 1.10 -8.46 -43.70
N GLN A 401 1.93 -7.46 -44.00
CA GLN A 401 3.06 -7.05 -43.18
C GLN A 401 2.64 -5.98 -42.17
N PRO A 402 3.31 -5.90 -41.01
CA PRO A 402 3.27 -4.68 -40.21
C PRO A 402 3.64 -3.46 -41.06
N GLY A 403 2.84 -2.40 -41.00
CA GLY A 403 3.02 -1.18 -41.81
C GLY A 403 2.19 -1.16 -43.11
N GLY A 404 1.36 -2.18 -43.34
CA GLY A 404 0.35 -2.20 -44.40
C GLY A 404 0.82 -2.68 -45.77
N ALA A 405 2.10 -3.04 -45.92
CA ALA A 405 2.57 -3.73 -47.12
C ALA A 405 1.94 -5.14 -47.20
N SER A 406 1.75 -5.66 -48.42
CA SER A 406 1.30 -7.04 -48.60
C SER A 406 1.90 -7.67 -49.84
N GLU A 407 2.02 -8.98 -49.81
CA GLU A 407 2.54 -9.80 -50.90
C GLU A 407 1.57 -10.95 -51.15
N THR A 408 1.30 -11.27 -52.43
CA THR A 408 0.41 -12.39 -52.79
C THR A 408 1.16 -13.40 -53.65
N TYR A 409 1.02 -14.67 -53.27
CA TYR A 409 1.65 -15.83 -53.87
C TYR A 409 0.58 -16.74 -54.45
N TYR A 410 0.86 -17.39 -55.57
CA TYR A 410 -0.15 -18.13 -56.34
C TYR A 410 0.29 -19.57 -56.60
N ILE A 411 -0.68 -20.49 -56.55
CA ILE A 411 -0.53 -21.89 -56.94
C ILE A 411 -1.79 -22.37 -57.66
N GLY A 412 -1.65 -22.82 -58.90
CA GLY A 412 -2.73 -23.41 -59.67
C GLY A 412 -2.30 -23.79 -61.08
N ALA A 413 -2.78 -24.93 -61.56
CA ALA A 413 -2.48 -25.39 -62.92
C ALA A 413 -3.09 -24.48 -64.00
N SER A 414 -4.15 -23.74 -63.66
CA SER A 414 -4.80 -22.75 -64.54
C SER A 414 -4.11 -21.38 -64.51
N ASP A 415 -3.19 -21.12 -63.57
CA ASP A 415 -2.42 -19.88 -63.53
C ASP A 415 -1.21 -19.99 -64.46
N MET A 416 -1.23 -19.22 -65.54
CA MET A 416 -0.16 -19.15 -66.53
C MET A 416 0.68 -17.87 -66.43
N THR A 417 0.40 -17.01 -65.45
CA THR A 417 0.93 -15.64 -65.38
C THR A 417 1.87 -15.40 -64.22
N HIS A 418 1.62 -15.99 -63.05
CA HIS A 418 2.44 -15.76 -61.86
C HIS A 418 3.52 -16.84 -61.69
N PRO A 419 4.72 -16.49 -61.18
CA PRO A 419 5.77 -17.48 -60.89
C PRO A 419 5.34 -18.45 -59.78
N GLN A 420 5.56 -19.75 -59.97
CA GLN A 420 5.14 -20.78 -59.00
C GLN A 420 6.27 -21.77 -58.69
N ILE A 421 6.51 -22.03 -57.40
CA ILE A 421 7.21 -23.22 -56.92
C ILE A 421 6.16 -24.19 -56.39
N LEU A 422 5.73 -25.12 -57.24
CA LEU A 422 4.66 -26.05 -56.95
C LEU A 422 5.07 -27.09 -55.89
N TYR A 423 6.31 -27.56 -55.95
CA TYR A 423 6.88 -28.45 -54.94
C TYR A 423 8.36 -28.15 -54.79
N PHE A 424 8.84 -28.23 -53.56
CA PHE A 424 10.25 -28.20 -53.24
C PHE A 424 10.48 -28.93 -51.92
N ASN A 425 11.07 -30.12 -51.96
CA ASN A 425 11.26 -30.94 -50.76
C ASN A 425 12.46 -31.88 -50.92
N THR A 426 12.90 -32.49 -49.82
CA THR A 426 13.93 -33.54 -49.84
C THR A 426 13.34 -34.84 -50.40
N THR A 427 14.16 -35.62 -51.12
CA THR A 427 13.78 -36.96 -51.61
C THR A 427 14.27 -38.09 -50.72
N ALA A 428 15.23 -37.80 -49.83
CA ALA A 428 15.77 -38.71 -48.84
C ALA A 428 16.28 -37.92 -47.62
N ALA A 429 16.48 -38.61 -46.50
CA ALA A 429 17.16 -38.03 -45.34
C ALA A 429 18.60 -37.61 -45.69
N PRO A 430 19.15 -36.56 -45.07
CA PRO A 430 20.53 -36.14 -45.33
C PRO A 430 21.53 -37.26 -45.03
N ALA A 431 22.51 -37.43 -45.91
CA ALA A 431 23.59 -38.39 -45.75
C ALA A 431 24.93 -37.72 -46.07
N GLY A 432 25.93 -37.89 -45.19
CA GLY A 432 27.27 -37.34 -45.40
C GLY A 432 27.33 -35.81 -45.56
N GLY A 433 26.48 -35.06 -44.85
CA GLY A 433 26.43 -33.59 -44.94
C GLY A 433 25.70 -33.05 -46.19
N THR A 434 25.15 -33.93 -47.02
CA THR A 434 24.42 -33.56 -48.24
C THR A 434 22.97 -34.03 -48.18
N VAL A 435 22.11 -33.36 -48.94
CA VAL A 435 20.71 -33.74 -49.13
C VAL A 435 20.33 -33.60 -50.60
N THR A 436 19.54 -34.55 -51.11
CA THR A 436 18.94 -34.43 -52.43
C THR A 436 17.60 -33.70 -52.30
N VAL A 437 17.49 -32.57 -52.97
CA VAL A 437 16.25 -31.80 -53.09
C VAL A 437 15.66 -32.00 -54.48
N ALA A 438 14.34 -32.02 -54.57
CA ALA A 438 13.61 -32.07 -55.83
C ALA A 438 12.59 -30.94 -55.90
N TRP A 439 12.38 -30.42 -57.10
CA TRP A 439 11.45 -29.33 -57.36
C TRP A 439 10.52 -29.60 -58.54
N GLN A 440 9.41 -28.87 -58.55
CA GLN A 440 8.49 -28.76 -59.67
C GLN A 440 8.00 -27.32 -59.66
N THR A 441 8.06 -26.65 -60.81
CA THR A 441 7.76 -25.22 -60.94
C THR A 441 6.86 -24.96 -62.14
N ALA A 442 6.27 -23.76 -62.18
CA ALA A 442 5.52 -23.27 -63.34
C ALA A 442 5.78 -21.78 -63.55
N ASN A 443 5.71 -21.35 -64.81
CA ASN A 443 5.83 -19.94 -65.25
C ASN A 443 7.14 -19.25 -64.82
N LEU A 444 8.24 -20.00 -64.77
CA LEU A 444 9.58 -19.47 -64.44
C LEU A 444 10.48 -19.44 -65.68
N THR A 445 11.28 -18.39 -65.81
CA THR A 445 12.36 -18.27 -66.80
C THR A 445 13.74 -18.46 -66.18
N LYS A 446 13.85 -18.30 -64.86
CA LYS A 446 15.07 -18.50 -64.09
C LYS A 446 14.75 -19.19 -62.76
N LEU A 447 15.66 -20.07 -62.32
CA LEU A 447 15.57 -20.76 -61.04
C LEU A 447 16.97 -20.83 -60.40
N VAL A 448 17.07 -20.41 -59.14
CA VAL A 448 18.32 -20.38 -58.38
C VAL A 448 18.17 -21.19 -57.11
N LEU A 449 19.14 -22.07 -56.85
CA LEU A 449 19.21 -22.90 -55.66
C LEU A 449 20.36 -22.43 -54.75
N ASP A 450 20.01 -22.13 -53.51
CA ASP A 450 20.93 -21.74 -52.43
C ASP A 450 20.97 -22.81 -51.33
N PRO A 451 22.14 -23.06 -50.72
CA PRO A 451 23.36 -22.25 -50.74
C PRO A 451 24.19 -22.39 -52.03
N GLY A 452 24.87 -21.30 -52.42
CA GLY A 452 25.82 -21.27 -53.53
C GLY A 452 25.33 -20.57 -54.81
N GLY A 453 24.13 -19.98 -54.80
CA GLY A 453 23.61 -19.18 -55.92
C GLY A 453 23.53 -19.96 -57.23
N THR A 454 23.30 -21.27 -57.15
CA THR A 454 23.44 -22.15 -58.30
C THR A 454 22.24 -21.99 -59.24
N GLU A 455 22.49 -21.46 -60.43
CA GLU A 455 21.47 -21.35 -61.46
C GLU A 455 21.16 -22.73 -62.05
N ILE A 456 19.86 -23.05 -62.14
CA ILE A 456 19.36 -24.31 -62.69
C ILE A 456 19.24 -24.16 -64.22
N PRO A 457 19.77 -25.11 -65.02
CA PRO A 457 19.65 -25.09 -66.47
C PRO A 457 18.18 -25.03 -66.94
N ALA A 458 17.92 -24.34 -68.04
CA ALA A 458 16.57 -24.12 -68.55
C ALA A 458 15.74 -25.42 -68.72
N ALA A 459 16.38 -26.51 -69.14
CA ALA A 459 15.73 -27.81 -69.33
C ALA A 459 15.25 -28.47 -68.01
N GLU A 460 15.78 -28.05 -66.86
CA GLU A 460 15.49 -28.59 -65.53
C GLU A 460 14.61 -27.67 -64.69
N ILE A 461 14.28 -26.46 -65.17
CA ILE A 461 13.47 -25.50 -64.40
C ILE A 461 12.10 -26.08 -64.05
N ALA A 462 11.41 -26.67 -65.02
CA ALA A 462 10.06 -27.21 -64.83
C ALA A 462 10.02 -28.33 -63.79
N ASN A 463 11.00 -29.25 -63.83
CA ASN A 463 11.15 -30.36 -62.90
C ASN A 463 12.63 -30.77 -62.83
N GLY A 464 13.14 -31.00 -61.63
CA GLY A 464 14.52 -31.45 -61.45
C GLY A 464 14.82 -31.92 -60.03
N SER A 465 16.03 -32.45 -59.85
CA SER A 465 16.56 -32.78 -58.54
C SER A 465 18.06 -32.50 -58.49
N ARG A 466 18.57 -32.13 -57.33
CA ARG A 466 19.99 -31.86 -57.14
C ARG A 466 20.43 -32.19 -55.73
N GLN A 467 21.67 -32.68 -55.61
CA GLN A 467 22.33 -32.82 -54.33
C GLN A 467 22.93 -31.48 -53.91
N VAL A 468 22.64 -31.05 -52.70
CA VAL A 468 23.15 -29.81 -52.10
C VAL A 468 23.79 -30.11 -50.76
N GLN A 469 24.81 -29.32 -50.41
CA GLN A 469 25.37 -29.32 -49.06
C GLN A 469 24.34 -28.73 -48.12
N VAL A 470 24.13 -29.37 -46.96
CA VAL A 470 23.25 -28.83 -45.92
C VAL A 470 23.97 -27.63 -45.28
N PRO A 471 23.42 -26.41 -45.39
CA PRO A 471 24.04 -25.23 -44.81
C PRO A 471 23.95 -25.25 -43.28
N ALA A 472 24.77 -24.44 -42.61
CA ALA A 472 24.84 -24.40 -41.15
C ALA A 472 23.52 -23.95 -40.49
N ASP A 473 22.70 -23.16 -41.19
CA ASP A 473 21.37 -22.74 -40.75
C ASP A 473 20.26 -23.74 -41.11
N ASN A 474 20.63 -24.87 -41.73
CA ASN A 474 19.74 -25.93 -42.20
C ASN A 474 18.68 -25.46 -43.21
N GLN A 475 18.87 -24.33 -43.88
CA GLN A 475 17.92 -23.76 -44.82
C GLN A 475 18.42 -23.85 -46.26
N VAL A 476 17.74 -24.65 -47.08
CA VAL A 476 17.94 -24.64 -48.53
C VAL A 476 16.85 -23.77 -49.15
N LYS A 477 17.22 -22.81 -50.00
CA LYS A 477 16.28 -21.88 -50.61
C LYS A 477 16.25 -22.07 -52.13
N LEU A 478 15.05 -22.15 -52.67
CA LEU A 478 14.81 -22.13 -54.11
C LEU A 478 14.14 -20.81 -54.48
N THR A 479 14.71 -20.04 -55.40
CA THR A 479 14.14 -18.77 -55.85
C THR A 479 13.85 -18.83 -57.34
N GLY A 480 12.59 -18.71 -57.70
CA GLY A 480 12.12 -18.62 -59.08
C GLY A 480 11.96 -17.18 -59.54
N THR A 481 12.19 -16.90 -60.81
CA THR A 481 11.89 -15.61 -61.45
C THR A 481 11.07 -15.85 -62.72
N ALA A 482 9.97 -15.14 -62.87
CA ALA A 482 9.13 -15.15 -64.08
C ALA A 482 9.67 -14.19 -65.16
N ALA A 483 9.13 -14.29 -66.37
CA ALA A 483 9.49 -13.41 -67.50
C ALA A 483 9.22 -11.92 -67.22
N ASN A 484 8.24 -11.62 -66.36
CA ASN A 484 7.89 -10.25 -65.94
C ASN A 484 8.79 -9.71 -64.80
N GLY A 485 9.81 -10.48 -64.37
CA GLY A 485 10.74 -10.11 -63.29
C GLY A 485 10.21 -10.37 -61.88
N GLN A 486 8.96 -10.81 -61.71
CA GLN A 486 8.46 -11.22 -60.39
C GLN A 486 9.23 -12.44 -59.88
N THR A 487 9.45 -12.49 -58.57
CA THR A 487 10.17 -13.60 -57.93
C THR A 487 9.28 -14.32 -56.92
N VAL A 488 9.52 -15.62 -56.76
CA VAL A 488 8.89 -16.45 -55.74
C VAL A 488 9.96 -17.27 -55.03
N PRO A 489 10.13 -17.13 -53.71
CA PRO A 489 11.02 -17.99 -52.94
C PRO A 489 10.29 -19.21 -52.36
N SER A 490 11.04 -20.28 -52.09
CA SER A 490 10.63 -21.40 -51.24
C SER A 490 11.80 -21.87 -50.41
N THR A 491 11.69 -21.73 -49.10
CA THR A 491 12.66 -22.21 -48.11
C THR A 491 12.26 -23.61 -47.63
N LEU A 492 13.25 -24.47 -47.52
CA LEU A 492 13.15 -25.83 -47.01
C LEU A 492 14.07 -25.98 -45.80
N PHE A 493 13.50 -26.35 -44.66
CA PHE A 493 14.26 -26.68 -43.46
C PHE A 493 14.64 -28.15 -43.48
N VAL A 494 15.94 -28.42 -43.53
CA VAL A 494 16.47 -29.78 -43.62
C VAL A 494 16.85 -30.23 -42.21
N GLN A 495 16.18 -31.24 -41.67
CA GLN A 495 16.59 -31.80 -40.38
C GLN A 495 17.95 -32.48 -40.52
N ALA A 496 18.95 -32.01 -39.77
CA ALA A 496 20.24 -32.69 -39.71
C ALA A 496 20.03 -34.14 -39.24
N ALA A 497 20.76 -35.09 -39.84
CA ALA A 497 20.77 -36.45 -39.33
C ALA A 497 21.25 -36.42 -37.87
N THR A 498 20.41 -36.84 -36.93
CA THR A 498 20.86 -37.13 -35.57
C THR A 498 21.91 -38.23 -35.66
N SER A 499 23.17 -37.88 -35.40
CA SER A 499 24.32 -38.81 -35.37
C SER A 499 24.16 -39.87 -34.30
#